data_AF-A0A9E3ACH5-F1
#
_entry.id   AF-A0A9E3ACH5-F1
#
_cell.length_a   1.000
_cell.length_b   1.000
_cell.length_c   1.000
_cell.angle_alpha   90.00
_cell.angle_beta   90.00
_cell.angle_gamma   90.00
#
_symmetry.space_group_name_H-M   'P 1'
#
loop_
_entity.id
_entity.type
_entity.pdbx_description
1 polymer ?
#
loop_
_entity_poly.entity_id
_entity_poly.type
_entity_poly.pdbx_seq_one_letter_code
_entity_poly.pdbx_strand_id
1 'polypeptide(L)'
;MIRTQIYITEEQAGDIKLRAKREQKPEAEVIRNLLSEGLSATAQKSGVSTGDALLRLAKIGEELGATGPADLSSRIDDFLYGEDA
;
A
#
# COMPACT_ATOMS: atom_id res chain seq x y z
N MET A 1 25.11 -14.57 -5.25
CA MET A 1 24.58 -14.32 -3.89
C MET A 1 25.69 -13.79 -3.02
N ILE A 2 25.37 -12.87 -2.11
CA ILE A 2 26.31 -12.30 -1.13
C ILE A 2 25.96 -12.89 0.25
N ARG A 3 26.95 -13.35 1.01
CA ARG A 3 26.75 -13.86 2.37
C ARG A 3 26.75 -12.69 3.35
N THR A 4 25.65 -12.49 4.04
CA THR A 4 25.49 -11.44 5.06
C THR A 4 25.17 -12.07 6.40
N GLN A 5 25.79 -11.57 7.48
CA GLN A 5 25.45 -11.93 8.85
C GLN A 5 24.64 -10.80 9.47
N ILE A 6 23.52 -11.15 10.10
CA ILE A 6 22.64 -10.19 10.78
C ILE A 6 22.27 -10.73 12.16
N TYR A 7 22.05 -9.83 13.09
CA TYR A 7 21.43 -10.17 14.38
C TYR A 7 19.91 -10.06 14.24
N ILE A 8 19.20 -11.06 14.75
CA ILE A 8 17.74 -11.10 14.83
C ILE A 8 17.33 -11.49 16.24
N THR A 9 16.13 -11.11 16.66
CA THR A 9 15.60 -11.49 17.98
C THR A 9 15.22 -12.97 18.00
N GLU A 10 15.11 -13.56 19.20
CA GLU A 10 14.65 -14.94 19.36
C GLU A 10 13.24 -15.16 18.79
N GLU A 11 12.37 -14.16 18.97
CA GLU A 11 11.02 -14.13 18.41
C GLU A 11 11.05 -14.22 16.88
N GLN A 12 11.85 -13.38 16.22
CA GLN A 12 12.01 -13.39 14.77
C GLN A 12 12.54 -14.73 14.26
N ALA A 13 13.51 -15.32 14.95
CA ALA A 13 14.03 -16.64 14.61
C ALA A 13 12.94 -17.73 14.73
N GLY A 14 12.11 -17.65 15.77
CA GLY A 14 10.96 -18.53 15.97
C GLY A 14 9.96 -18.44 14.82
N ASP A 15 9.59 -17.22 14.42
CA ASP A 15 8.65 -16.96 13.34
C ASP A 15 9.16 -17.46 11.98
N ILE A 16 10.43 -17.19 11.67
CA ILE A 16 11.07 -17.66 10.43
C ILE A 16 11.02 -19.19 10.36
N LYS A 17 11.36 -19.87 11.45
CA LYS A 17 11.36 -21.33 11.52
C LYS A 17 9.96 -21.92 11.38
N LEU A 18 8.96 -21.31 12.03
CA LEU A 18 7.56 -21.72 11.91
C LEU A 18 7.09 -21.58 10.45
N ARG A 19 7.41 -20.46 9.82
CA ARG A 19 7.01 -20.17 8.44
C ARG A 19 7.71 -21.06 7.42
N ALA A 20 9.01 -21.32 7.61
CA ALA A 20 9.78 -22.28 6.80
C ALA A 20 9.16 -23.67 6.81
N LYS A 21 8.71 -24.15 7.99
CA LYS A 21 8.00 -25.43 8.12
C LYS A 21 6.65 -25.44 7.40
N ARG A 22 5.87 -24.37 7.54
CA ARG A 22 4.55 -24.25 6.89
C ARG A 22 4.64 -24.22 5.37
N GLU A 23 5.63 -23.49 4.85
CA GLU A 23 5.82 -23.29 3.41
C GLU A 23 6.69 -24.38 2.75
N GLN A 24 7.23 -25.33 3.54
CA GLN A 24 8.18 -26.37 3.09
C GLN A 24 9.39 -25.79 2.36
N LYS A 25 9.88 -24.64 2.83
CA LYS A 25 11.00 -23.91 2.23
C LYS A 25 12.18 -23.79 3.19
N PRO A 26 13.42 -23.67 2.69
CA PRO A 26 14.56 -23.34 3.53
C PRO A 26 14.37 -21.98 4.21
N GLU A 27 14.81 -21.84 5.47
CA GLU A 27 14.74 -20.57 6.23
C GLU A 27 15.38 -19.41 5.46
N ALA A 28 16.51 -19.67 4.79
CA ALA A 28 17.18 -18.67 3.96
C ALA A 28 16.32 -18.16 2.80
N GLU A 29 15.44 -18.99 2.24
CA GLU A 29 14.51 -18.56 1.19
C GLU A 29 13.38 -17.72 1.76
N VAL A 30 12.82 -18.12 2.90
CA VAL A 30 11.81 -17.33 3.62
C VAL A 30 12.36 -15.95 3.98
N ILE A 31 13.57 -15.86 4.52
CA ILE A 31 14.23 -14.60 4.86
C ILE A 31 14.37 -13.70 3.62
N ARG A 32 14.81 -14.26 2.48
CA ARG A 32 14.94 -13.49 1.24
C ARG A 32 13.60 -12.95 0.74
N ASN A 33 12.56 -13.77 0.78
CA ASN A 33 11.22 -13.35 0.35
C ASN A 33 10.69 -12.22 1.23
N LEU A 34 10.81 -12.37 2.57
CA LEU A 34 10.42 -11.33 3.52
C LEU A 34 11.18 -10.02 3.33
N LEU A 35 12.49 -10.09 3.07
CA LEU A 35 13.29 -8.89 2.77
C LEU A 35 12.84 -8.23 1.47
N SER A 36 12.58 -9.01 0.42
CA SER A 36 12.11 -8.49 -0.88
C SER A 36 10.73 -7.83 -0.76
N GLU A 37 9.81 -8.48 -0.07
CA GLU A 37 8.46 -7.97 0.20
C GLU A 37 8.51 -6.69 1.04
N GLY A 38 9.30 -6.68 2.12
CA GLY A 38 9.47 -5.52 2.99
C GLY A 38 10.03 -4.30 2.24
N LEU A 39 11.08 -4.50 1.43
CA LEU A 39 11.67 -3.43 0.63
C LEU A 39 10.72 -2.92 -0.45
N SER A 40 9.95 -3.82 -1.09
CA SER A 40 8.96 -3.45 -2.10
C SER A 40 7.79 -2.67 -1.50
N ALA A 41 7.32 -3.06 -0.31
CA ALA A 41 6.27 -2.35 0.41
C ALA A 41 6.73 -0.94 0.83
N THR A 42 8.00 -0.77 1.21
CA THR A 42 8.56 0.56 1.51
C THR A 42 8.73 1.41 0.24
N ALA A 43 9.13 0.81 -0.88
CA ALA A 43 9.21 1.50 -2.17
C ALA A 43 7.83 2.00 -2.66
N GLN A 44 6.77 1.22 -2.44
CA GLN A 44 5.41 1.66 -2.79
C GLN A 44 4.91 2.81 -1.92
N LYS A 45 5.28 2.86 -0.63
CA LYS A 45 4.92 3.97 0.27
C LYS A 45 5.63 5.28 -0.05
N SER A 46 6.77 5.23 -0.74
CA SER A 46 7.58 6.40 -1.09
C SER A 46 7.34 6.91 -2.52
N GLY A 47 6.63 6.17 -3.36
CA GLY A 47 6.52 6.44 -4.81
C GLY A 47 5.32 7.26 -5.27
N VAL A 48 4.33 7.53 -4.41
CA VAL A 48 3.15 8.32 -4.79
C VAL A 48 2.94 9.38 -3.72
N SER A 49 3.27 10.63 -4.05
CA SER A 49 2.89 11.75 -3.19
C SER A 49 1.36 11.83 -3.12
N THR A 50 0.81 12.34 -2.02
CA THR A 50 -0.65 12.58 -1.93
C THR A 50 -1.15 13.40 -3.11
N GLY A 51 -0.33 14.35 -3.61
CA GLY A 51 -0.62 15.12 -4.82
C GLY A 51 -0.71 14.25 -6.08
N ASP A 52 0.22 13.31 -6.28
CA ASP A 52 0.18 12.39 -7.42
C ASP A 52 -1.03 11.45 -7.37
N ALA A 53 -1.43 11.02 -6.16
CA ALA A 53 -2.63 10.21 -5.97
C ALA A 53 -3.90 11.00 -6.33
N LEU A 54 -4.01 12.25 -5.86
CA LEU A 54 -5.14 13.13 -6.17
C LEU A 54 -5.20 13.48 -7.66
N LEU A 55 -4.05 13.72 -8.30
CA LEU A 55 -3.98 14.01 -9.73
C LEU A 55 -4.41 12.79 -10.57
N ARG A 56 -4.06 11.58 -10.15
CA ARG A 56 -4.54 10.34 -10.79
C ARG A 56 -6.04 10.17 -10.65
N LEU A 57 -6.60 10.45 -9.46
CA LEU A 57 -8.05 10.40 -9.24
C LEU A 57 -8.79 11.43 -10.10
N ALA A 58 -8.26 12.65 -10.23
CA ALA A 58 -8.83 13.68 -11.10
C ALA A 58 -8.89 13.24 -12.57
N LYS A 59 -7.81 12.62 -13.08
CA LYS A 59 -7.77 12.07 -14.45
C LYS A 59 -8.79 10.96 -14.67
N ILE A 60 -8.94 10.05 -13.69
CA ILE A 60 -9.97 9.00 -13.75
C ILE A 60 -11.37 9.61 -13.77
N GLY A 61 -11.60 10.66 -12.97
CA GLY A 61 -12.86 11.41 -12.99
C GLY A 61 -13.14 12.04 -14.35
N GLU A 62 -12.14 12.63 -15.00
CA GLU A 62 -12.25 13.21 -16.34
C GLU A 62 -12.57 12.14 -17.41
N GLU A 63 -11.88 11.01 -17.39
CA GLU A 63 -12.11 9.88 -18.32
C GLU A 63 -13.51 9.28 -18.19
N LEU A 64 -14.03 9.21 -16.97
CA LEU A 64 -15.38 8.69 -16.68
C LEU A 64 -16.48 9.75 -16.85
N GLY A 65 -16.12 11.00 -17.19
CA GLY A 65 -17.07 12.11 -17.31
C GLY A 65 -17.67 12.55 -15.97
N ALA A 66 -17.06 12.15 -14.84
CA ALA A 66 -17.45 12.55 -13.50
C ALA A 66 -17.13 14.03 -13.30
N THR A 67 -18.08 14.87 -13.69
CA THR A 67 -18.03 16.33 -13.54
C THR A 67 -19.00 16.74 -12.45
N GLY A 68 -18.58 17.68 -11.62
CA GLY A 68 -19.39 18.24 -10.53
C GLY A 68 -19.19 19.75 -10.45
N PRO A 69 -20.15 20.48 -9.86
CA PRO A 69 -20.00 21.90 -9.55
C PRO A 69 -18.70 22.18 -8.79
N ALA A 70 -18.02 23.29 -9.13
CA ALA A 70 -16.74 23.64 -8.52
C ALA A 70 -16.84 23.89 -7.00
N ASP A 71 -18.04 24.23 -6.52
CA ASP A 71 -18.40 24.47 -5.13
C ASP A 71 -18.94 23.22 -4.40
N LEU A 72 -18.95 22.04 -5.05
CA LEU A 72 -19.55 20.82 -4.49
C LEU A 72 -18.93 20.42 -3.15
N SER A 73 -17.62 20.62 -2.99
CA SER A 73 -16.95 20.36 -1.70
C SER A 73 -17.44 21.27 -0.56
N SER A 74 -17.86 22.49 -0.89
CA SER A 74 -18.29 23.52 0.08
C SER A 74 -19.80 23.49 0.35
N ARG A 75 -20.57 22.81 -0.51
CA ARG A 75 -22.03 22.74 -0.47
C ARG A 75 -22.54 21.31 -0.52
N ILE A 76 -21.75 20.37 -0.02
CA ILE A 76 -22.07 18.93 -0.06
C ILE A 76 -23.44 18.67 0.56
N ASP A 77 -23.79 19.36 1.64
CA ASP A 77 -25.06 19.20 2.33
C ASP A 77 -26.24 19.68 1.47
N ASP A 78 -26.09 20.81 0.75
CA ASP A 78 -27.11 21.30 -0.17
C ASP A 78 -27.36 20.31 -1.31
N PHE A 79 -26.30 19.70 -1.84
CA PHE A 79 -26.40 18.77 -2.96
C PHE A 79 -26.90 17.38 -2.55
N LEU A 80 -26.63 16.94 -1.32
CA LEU A 80 -27.02 15.61 -0.83
C LEU A 80 -28.34 15.62 -0.06
N TYR A 81 -28.71 16.75 0.55
CA TYR A 81 -29.82 16.85 1.49
C TYR A 81 -30.70 18.10 1.28
N GLY A 82 -30.40 18.95 0.29
CA GLY A 82 -31.25 20.08 -0.08
C GLY A 82 -32.60 19.62 -0.63
N GLU A 83 -33.67 20.30 -0.23
CA GLU A 83 -35.08 19.91 -0.37
C GLU A 83 -35.67 19.96 -1.80
N ASP A 84 -34.91 19.61 -2.84
CA ASP A 84 -35.43 19.42 -4.20
C ASP A 84 -35.10 17.99 -4.69
N ALA A 85 -35.90 17.02 -4.23
CA ALA A 85 -35.98 15.66 -4.76
C ALA A 85 -37.28 15.45 -5.56
#